data_AF-A0A9D3UPW8-F1
#
_entry.id   AF-A0A9D3UPW8-F1
#
_cell.length_a   1.000
_cell.length_b   1.000
_cell.length_c   1.000
_cell.angle_alpha   90.00
_cell.angle_beta   90.00
_cell.angle_gamma   90.00
#
_symmetry.space_group_name_H-M   'P 1'
#
loop_
_entity.id
_entity.type
_entity.pdbx_description
1 polymer ?
#
loop_
_entity_poly.entity_id
_entity_poly.type
_entity_poly.pdbx_seq_one_letter_code
_entity_poly.pdbx_strand_id
1 'polypeptide(L)'
;MKGHRKMKGQDNLSCINDDDDEDDGKPVGPEDSEFVGSFTNLPHGHGQRGAKLTTTLTFSISDLLEELGIEGEDNIVVTLVPQEGEGLVSIGNVKIDYIRD
;
A
#
# COMPACT_ATOMS: atom_id res chain seq x y z
N MET A 1 23.59 20.29 23.36
CA MET A 1 23.72 19.24 22.31
C MET A 1 22.48 19.29 21.45
N LYS A 2 22.58 19.76 20.19
CA LYS A 2 21.44 19.78 19.27
C LYS A 2 21.29 18.37 18.68
N GLY A 3 20.26 17.65 19.11
CA GLY A 3 19.96 16.32 18.61
C GLY A 3 19.76 16.36 17.10
N HIS A 4 20.52 15.53 16.38
CA HIS A 4 20.30 15.27 14.97
C HIS A 4 18.97 14.50 14.87
N ARG A 5 17.88 15.20 14.52
CA ARG A 5 16.62 14.54 14.17
C ARG A 5 16.87 13.82 12.84
N LYS A 6 16.97 12.49 12.89
CA LYS A 6 16.86 11.66 11.67
C LYS A 6 15.53 12.04 11.01
N MET A 7 15.62 12.48 9.76
CA MET A 7 14.46 12.75 8.92
C MET A 7 13.93 11.39 8.47
N LYS A 8 13.00 10.82 9.22
CA LYS A 8 12.32 9.58 8.83
C LYS A 8 11.35 9.92 7.68
N GLY A 9 11.58 9.34 6.51
CA GLY A 9 10.57 9.31 5.47
C GLY A 9 9.37 8.50 5.95
N GLN A 10 8.21 8.71 5.36
CA GLN A 10 7.03 7.88 5.63
C GLN A 10 6.95 6.87 4.49
N ASP A 11 7.25 5.61 4.77
CA ASP A 11 7.28 4.50 3.82
C ASP A 11 6.20 3.46 4.12
N ASN A 12 5.49 3.06 3.07
CA ASN A 12 4.50 1.97 3.11
C ASN A 12 4.76 1.03 1.93
N LEU A 13 4.69 -0.28 2.16
CA LEU A 13 4.62 -1.29 1.10
C LEU A 13 3.15 -1.68 0.87
N SER A 14 2.78 -1.94 -0.38
CA SER A 14 1.48 -2.47 -0.77
C SER A 14 1.66 -3.81 -1.47
N CYS A 15 0.95 -4.83 -1.00
CA CYS A 15 0.92 -6.16 -1.61
C CYS A 15 -0.52 -6.65 -1.80
N ILE A 16 -0.71 -7.56 -2.76
CA ILE A 16 -2.01 -8.11 -3.16
C ILE A 16 -1.99 -9.63 -2.97
N ASN A 17 -3.14 -10.16 -2.56
CA ASN A 17 -3.41 -11.56 -2.27
C ASN A 17 -4.79 -11.96 -2.82
N ASP A 18 -4.96 -13.25 -3.04
CA ASP A 18 -6.27 -13.85 -3.27
C ASP A 18 -7.15 -13.82 -2.00
N ASP A 19 -8.46 -13.85 -2.17
CA ASP A 19 -9.47 -13.95 -1.09
C ASP A 19 -10.05 -15.38 -1.04
N ASP A 20 -9.22 -16.42 -1.21
CA ASP A 20 -9.70 -17.81 -1.19
C ASP A 20 -10.09 -18.23 0.23
N ASP A 21 -11.39 -18.19 0.50
CA ASP A 21 -12.05 -18.75 1.67
C ASP A 21 -12.43 -20.25 1.47
N GLU A 22 -12.20 -20.86 0.28
CA GLU A 22 -12.79 -22.16 -0.11
C GLU A 22 -11.86 -23.41 -0.18
N ASP A 23 -10.54 -23.33 0.00
CA ASP A 23 -9.69 -24.55 0.08
C ASP A 23 -8.91 -24.71 1.42
N ASP A 24 -9.45 -25.58 2.30
CA ASP A 24 -8.83 -26.17 3.50
C ASP A 24 -8.53 -25.27 4.73
N GLY A 25 -9.07 -24.06 4.84
CA GLY A 25 -8.98 -23.26 6.09
C GLY A 25 -7.55 -22.84 6.48
N LYS A 26 -6.64 -22.81 5.50
CA LYS A 26 -5.30 -22.21 5.61
C LYS A 26 -5.45 -20.72 5.27
N PRO A 27 -5.26 -19.80 6.24
CA PRO A 27 -5.29 -18.38 5.94
C PRO A 27 -4.16 -18.05 4.96
N VAL A 28 -4.48 -17.27 3.94
CA VAL A 28 -3.51 -16.78 2.94
C VAL A 28 -2.30 -16.18 3.68
N GLY A 29 -1.12 -16.73 3.40
CA GLY A 29 0.11 -16.38 4.08
C GLY A 29 0.77 -15.13 3.48
N PRO A 30 1.69 -14.49 4.20
CA PRO A 30 2.57 -13.47 3.60
C PRO A 30 3.41 -14.01 2.43
N GLU A 31 3.62 -15.33 2.36
CA GLU A 31 4.28 -16.00 1.23
C GLU A 31 3.47 -16.04 -0.07
N ASP A 32 2.15 -15.87 0.01
CA ASP A 32 1.24 -15.90 -1.14
C ASP A 32 1.01 -14.50 -1.73
N SER A 33 1.75 -13.50 -1.22
CA SER A 33 1.55 -12.08 -1.53
C SER A 33 2.54 -11.50 -2.51
N GLU A 34 1.97 -10.85 -3.54
CA GLU A 34 2.77 -10.20 -4.58
C GLU A 34 2.92 -8.71 -4.34
N PHE A 35 4.14 -8.22 -4.52
CA PHE A 35 4.48 -6.82 -4.28
C PHE A 35 4.07 -5.92 -5.44
N VAL A 36 3.22 -4.93 -5.13
CA VAL A 36 2.72 -4.00 -6.15
C VAL A 36 3.53 -2.71 -6.17
N GLY A 37 3.95 -2.24 -5.00
CA GLY A 37 4.70 -1.00 -4.92
C GLY A 37 4.84 -0.43 -3.53
N SER A 38 5.57 0.68 -3.46
CA SER A 38 5.78 1.42 -2.22
C SER A 38 5.54 2.90 -2.41
N PHE A 39 5.16 3.56 -1.33
CA PHE A 39 5.09 5.02 -1.27
C PHE A 39 6.10 5.52 -0.27
N THR A 40 6.88 6.54 -0.62
CA THR A 40 7.74 7.25 0.32
C THR A 40 7.54 8.75 0.20
N ASN A 41 7.28 9.42 1.32
CA ASN A 41 7.32 10.88 1.38
C ASN A 41 8.62 11.35 2.06
N LEU A 42 9.43 12.10 1.33
CA LEU A 42 10.63 12.74 1.90
C LEU A 42 10.26 14.05 2.59
N PRO A 43 10.71 14.32 3.82
CA PRO A 43 10.47 15.59 4.49
C PRO A 43 11.00 16.76 3.65
N HIS A 44 10.09 17.60 3.16
CA HIS A 44 10.43 18.78 2.36
C HIS A 44 9.69 20.01 2.91
N GLY A 45 10.34 21.17 2.83
CA GLY A 45 9.79 22.43 3.34
C GLY A 45 8.85 23.07 2.33
N HIS A 46 7.55 22.75 2.40
CA HIS A 46 6.52 23.44 1.62
C HIS A 46 5.39 23.94 2.55
N GLY A 47 5.08 25.23 2.50
CA GLY A 47 3.95 25.83 3.24
C GLY A 47 4.15 26.09 4.74
N GLN A 48 3.02 26.27 5.45
CA GLN A 48 2.98 26.47 6.90
C GLN A 48 3.52 25.24 7.64
N ARG A 49 4.24 25.48 8.74
CA ARG A 49 4.81 24.44 9.60
C ARG A 49 3.71 23.49 10.10
N GLY A 50 3.77 22.23 9.68
CA GLY A 50 2.81 21.20 10.09
C GLY A 50 1.64 20.96 9.12
N ALA A 51 1.70 21.48 7.89
CA ALA A 51 0.72 21.14 6.86
C ALA A 51 0.70 19.61 6.60
N LYS A 52 -0.50 19.02 6.59
CA LYS A 52 -0.71 17.61 6.25
C LYS A 52 -0.67 17.44 4.73
N LEU A 53 0.08 16.45 4.25
CA LEU A 53 0.06 16.05 2.84
C LEU A 53 -1.14 15.13 2.60
N THR A 54 -1.99 15.49 1.64
CA THR A 54 -2.99 14.58 1.07
C THR A 54 -2.51 14.18 -0.30
N THR A 55 -2.39 12.88 -0.53
CA THR A 55 -1.89 12.31 -1.78
C THR A 55 -2.67 11.04 -2.11
N THR A 56 -2.66 10.67 -3.38
CA THR A 56 -3.23 9.42 -3.88
C THR A 56 -2.13 8.64 -4.58
N LEU A 57 -2.11 7.34 -4.38
CA LEU A 57 -1.22 6.40 -5.06
C LEU A 57 -2.08 5.42 -5.84
N THR A 58 -1.74 5.21 -7.10
CA THR A 58 -2.46 4.31 -8.01
C THR A 58 -1.45 3.37 -8.63
N PHE A 59 -1.81 2.09 -8.70
CA PHE A 59 -1.01 1.05 -9.34
C PHE A 59 -1.81 0.38 -10.45
N SER A 60 -1.14 0.00 -11.52
CA SER A 60 -1.67 -0.96 -12.50
C SER A 60 -1.46 -2.36 -11.95
N ILE A 61 -2.55 -3.10 -11.74
CA ILE A 61 -2.51 -4.43 -11.12
C ILE A 61 -2.94 -5.55 -12.08
N SER A 62 -3.38 -5.21 -13.31
CA SER A 62 -3.92 -6.19 -14.26
C SER A 62 -2.96 -7.35 -14.55
N ASP A 63 -1.69 -7.06 -14.83
CA ASP A 63 -0.69 -8.09 -15.10
C ASP A 63 -0.46 -8.98 -13.85
N LEU A 64 -0.46 -8.37 -12.66
CA LEU A 64 -0.29 -9.10 -11.39
C LEU A 64 -1.48 -10.03 -11.09
N LEU A 65 -2.70 -9.61 -11.44
CA LEU A 65 -3.89 -10.46 -11.26
C LEU A 65 -3.85 -11.68 -12.19
N GLU A 66 -3.36 -11.52 -13.42
CA GLU A 66 -3.15 -12.63 -14.36
C GLU A 66 -2.04 -13.58 -13.87
N GLU A 67 -0.91 -13.04 -13.40
CA GLU A 67 0.22 -13.83 -12.88
C GLU A 67 -0.15 -14.66 -11.65
N LEU A 68 -0.98 -14.11 -10.76
CA LEU A 68 -1.52 -14.80 -9.59
C LEU A 68 -2.67 -15.76 -9.94
N GLY A 69 -3.25 -15.66 -11.14
CA GLY A 69 -4.37 -16.49 -11.56
C GLY A 69 -5.71 -16.13 -10.91
N ILE A 70 -5.86 -14.91 -10.40
CA ILE A 70 -7.02 -14.43 -9.63
C ILE A 70 -7.86 -13.38 -10.39
N GLU A 71 -7.67 -13.28 -11.71
CA GLU A 71 -8.39 -12.32 -12.58
C GLU A 71 -9.92 -12.51 -12.59
N GLY A 72 -10.40 -13.70 -12.22
CA GLY A 72 -11.81 -14.07 -12.16
C GLY A 72 -12.46 -13.86 -10.79
N GLU A 73 -11.67 -13.51 -9.78
CA GLU A 73 -12.14 -13.40 -8.40
C GLU A 73 -12.86 -12.07 -8.17
N ASP A 74 -13.98 -12.14 -7.44
CA ASP A 74 -14.81 -10.97 -7.14
C ASP A 74 -14.14 -10.05 -6.09
N ASN A 75 -13.27 -10.62 -5.24
CA ASN A 75 -12.58 -9.92 -4.16
C ASN A 75 -11.10 -10.29 -4.13
N ILE A 76 -10.27 -9.36 -3.63
CA ILE A 76 -8.85 -9.59 -3.37
C ILE A 76 -8.48 -8.97 -2.03
N VAL A 77 -7.44 -9.52 -1.39
CA VAL A 77 -6.90 -8.97 -0.15
C VAL A 77 -5.76 -8.00 -0.47
N VAL A 78 -5.91 -6.74 -0.04
CA VAL A 78 -4.85 -5.72 -0.14
C VAL A 78 -4.21 -5.53 1.22
N THR A 79 -2.91 -5.81 1.31
CA THR A 79 -2.13 -5.64 2.53
C THR A 79 -1.24 -4.41 2.42
N LEU A 80 -1.41 -3.48 3.37
CA LEU A 80 -0.61 -2.26 3.49
C LEU A 80 0.32 -2.41 4.68
N VAL A 81 1.61 -2.55 4.42
CA VAL A 81 2.63 -2.75 5.45
C VAL A 81 3.30 -1.40 5.76
N PRO A 82 2.97 -0.76 6.90
CA PRO A 82 3.66 0.45 7.32
C PRO A 82 5.10 0.10 7.74
N GLN A 83 6.08 0.83 7.22
CA GLN A 83 7.49 0.64 7.58
C GLN A 83 7.95 1.71 8.59
N GLU A 84 7.69 2.99 8.31
CA GLU A 84 7.96 4.11 9.20
C GLU A 84 6.80 5.13 9.22
N GLY A 85 6.76 5.95 10.28
CA GLY A 85 5.74 6.98 10.43
C GLY A 85 4.47 6.50 11.14
N GLU A 86 4.60 5.55 12.07
CA GLU A 86 3.54 5.11 12.98
C GLU A 86 2.80 6.33 13.59
N GLY A 87 1.48 6.34 13.47
CA GLY A 87 0.61 7.42 13.96
C GLY A 87 0.64 8.72 13.12
N LEU A 88 1.44 8.80 12.05
CA LEU A 88 1.56 9.98 11.19
C LEU A 88 0.84 9.83 9.83
N VAL A 89 0.53 8.60 9.42
CA VAL A 89 -0.17 8.30 8.17
C VAL A 89 -1.61 7.90 8.47
N SER A 90 -2.54 8.38 7.64
CA SER A 90 -3.94 7.97 7.68
C SER A 90 -4.36 7.62 6.25
N ILE A 91 -4.98 6.45 6.08
CA ILE A 91 -5.47 5.98 4.78
C ILE A 91 -6.96 6.27 4.72
N GLY A 92 -7.37 7.12 3.78
CA GLY A 92 -8.76 7.55 3.69
C GLY A 92 -9.65 6.59 2.90
N ASN A 93 -9.10 5.97 1.86
CA ASN A 93 -9.81 5.12 0.91
C ASN A 93 -8.82 4.15 0.26
N VAL A 94 -9.30 2.95 -0.05
CA VAL A 94 -8.71 2.02 -1.01
C VAL A 94 -9.81 1.64 -1.98
N LYS A 95 -9.53 1.63 -3.29
CA LYS A 95 -10.48 1.25 -4.33
C LYS A 95 -9.75 0.71 -5.56
N ILE A 96 -10.45 -0.13 -6.31
CA ILE A 96 -10.03 -0.64 -7.61
C ILE A 96 -11.01 -0.07 -8.63
N ASP A 97 -10.49 0.53 -9.70
CA ASP A 97 -11.28 1.13 -10.78
C ASP A 97 -10.60 0.87 -12.12
N TYR A 98 -11.41 0.77 -13.18
CA TYR A 98 -10.89 0.80 -14.54
C TYR A 98 -10.42 2.21 -14.89
N ILE A 99 -9.18 2.33 -15.35
CA ILE A 99 -8.66 3.58 -15.88
C ILE A 99 -9.11 3.67 -17.34
N ARG A 100 -9.86 4.72 -17.68
CA ARG A 100 -10.17 5.04 -19.08
C ARG A 100 -9.06 5.91 -19.64
N ASP A 101 -8.59 5.56 -20.83
CA ASP A 101 -7.74 6.42 -21.68
C ASP A 101 -8.52 7.65 -22.16
#